data_AF-A0A349Z0Y1-F1
#
_entry.id   AF-A0A349Z0Y1-F1
#
_cell.length_a   1.000
_cell.length_b   1.000
_cell.length_c   1.000
_cell.angle_alpha   90.00
_cell.angle_beta   90.00
_cell.angle_gamma   90.00
#
_symmetry.space_group_name_H-M   'P 1'
#
loop_
_entity.id
_entity.type
_entity.pdbx_description
1 polymer ?
#
loop_
_entity_poly.entity_id
_entity_poly.type
_entity_poly.pdbx_seq_one_letter_code
_entity_poly.pdbx_strand_id
1 'polypeptide(L)'
;MYKTRAFRLIWIFIEKVGLIALSILSFWIIARYLTPSEIGTAVIILSVSELIALFYTTILTSPMLKFRVITPEENGSYFWGSLMLGSASFMLVCGIGALVLNDTAAYFMLAVGALSIPISLLGKLYICHMQRDGAYKQLAVRSLLSKVMGMSSGILLAIYGFGGWAVIGQAVVMQLVSTVVIMFSYKLRVPFCFDGHFFYTKLIKTGWPIALKALNWTAMNKGVEMILAAVSGSAAVGYFNVAKRVV
;
A
#
# COMPACT_ATOMS: atom_id res chain seq x y z
N MET A 1 30.49 13.49 5.19
CA MET A 1 29.61 12.30 5.30
C MET A 1 28.33 12.53 6.12
N TYR A 2 28.32 13.39 7.15
CA TYR A 2 27.11 13.70 7.96
C TYR A 2 26.03 14.53 7.22
N LYS A 3 26.43 15.55 6.44
CA LYS A 3 25.49 16.42 5.68
C LYS A 3 24.57 15.62 4.74
N THR A 4 25.08 14.53 4.16
CA THR A 4 24.32 13.66 3.24
C THR A 4 23.29 12.77 3.94
N ARG A 5 23.51 12.39 5.21
CA ARG A 5 22.54 11.61 6.00
C ARG A 5 21.40 12.50 6.50
N ALA A 6 21.71 13.69 7.02
CA ALA A 6 20.71 14.66 7.47
C ALA A 6 19.77 15.07 6.32
N PHE A 7 20.32 15.32 5.13
CA PHE A 7 19.51 15.65 3.95
C PHE A 7 18.54 14.52 3.55
N ARG A 8 18.97 13.24 3.62
CA ARG A 8 18.08 12.09 3.36
C ARG A 8 16.94 11.99 4.37
N LEU A 9 17.25 12.19 5.66
CA LEU A 9 16.25 12.16 6.73
C LEU A 9 15.20 13.27 6.58
N ILE A 10 15.62 14.46 6.15
CA ILE A 10 14.71 15.57 5.85
C ILE A 10 13.69 15.17 4.77
N TRP A 11 14.11 14.50 3.69
CA TRP A 11 13.18 14.04 2.66
C TRP A 11 12.18 13.00 3.18
N ILE A 12 12.63 12.07 4.02
CA ILE A 12 11.73 11.09 4.66
C ILE A 12 10.73 11.82 5.58
N PHE A 13 11.20 12.79 6.35
CA PHE A 13 10.35 13.59 7.23
C PHE A 13 9.30 14.38 6.43
N ILE A 14 9.72 15.09 5.39
CA ILE A 14 8.83 15.83 4.47
C ILE A 14 7.81 14.89 3.84
N GLU A 15 8.24 13.71 3.37
CA GLU A 15 7.33 12.69 2.83
C GLU A 15 6.27 12.30 3.86
N LYS A 16 6.68 11.92 5.07
CA LYS A 16 5.74 11.44 6.10
C LYS A 16 4.78 12.54 6.55
N VAL A 17 5.29 13.73 6.87
CA VAL A 17 4.47 14.86 7.31
C VAL A 17 3.54 15.33 6.18
N GLY A 18 4.05 15.43 4.96
CA GLY A 18 3.25 15.81 3.79
C GLY A 18 2.14 14.80 3.51
N LEU A 19 2.42 13.49 3.58
CA LEU A 19 1.40 12.46 3.42
C LEU A 19 0.32 12.52 4.52
N ILE A 20 0.69 12.80 5.77
CA ILE A 20 -0.27 12.96 6.87
C ILE A 20 -1.15 14.19 6.64
N ALA A 21 -0.55 15.34 6.35
CA ALA A 21 -1.27 16.59 6.09
C ALA A 21 -2.24 16.44 4.92
N LEU A 22 -1.79 15.87 3.80
CA LEU A 22 -2.64 15.59 2.63
C LEU A 22 -3.74 14.57 2.93
N SER A 23 -3.49 13.58 3.79
CA SER A 23 -4.52 12.60 4.18
C SER A 23 -5.61 13.23 5.05
N ILE A 24 -5.23 14.09 6.00
CA ILE A 24 -6.19 14.84 6.82
C ILE A 24 -7.04 15.76 5.94
N LEU A 25 -6.40 16.49 5.03
CA LEU A 25 -7.08 17.39 4.11
C LEU A 25 -8.03 16.64 3.16
N SER A 26 -7.56 15.54 2.57
CA SER A 26 -8.37 14.66 1.72
C SER A 26 -9.60 14.12 2.46
N PHE A 27 -9.40 13.62 3.68
CA PHE A 27 -10.50 13.10 4.51
C PHE A 27 -11.52 14.19 4.84
N TRP A 28 -11.07 15.37 5.27
CA TRP A 28 -11.94 16.49 5.61
C TRP A 28 -12.81 16.94 4.42
N ILE A 29 -12.23 16.99 3.21
CA ILE A 29 -12.97 17.34 2.00
C ILE A 29 -13.96 16.25 1.62
N ILE A 30 -13.52 14.99 1.53
CA ILE A 30 -14.37 13.86 1.12
C ILE A 30 -15.54 13.67 2.11
N ALA A 31 -15.29 13.79 3.41
CA ALA A 31 -16.32 13.65 4.45
C ALA A 31 -17.41 14.72 4.38
N ARG A 32 -17.18 15.83 3.67
CA ARG A 32 -18.20 16.86 3.44
C ARG A 32 -19.17 16.50 2.32
N TYR A 33 -18.72 15.70 1.35
CA TYR A 33 -19.52 15.34 0.17
C TYR A 33 -20.15 13.95 0.26
N LEU A 34 -19.50 13.02 0.96
CA LEU A 34 -19.96 11.64 1.10
C LEU A 34 -20.62 11.39 2.44
N THR A 35 -21.58 10.49 2.44
CA THR A 35 -22.19 9.95 3.66
C THR A 35 -21.28 8.92 4.34
N PRO A 36 -21.40 8.72 5.67
CA PRO A 36 -20.61 7.73 6.39
C PRO A 36 -20.76 6.30 5.86
N SER A 37 -21.92 5.94 5.33
CA SER A 37 -22.18 4.62 4.74
C SER A 37 -21.38 4.41 3.44
N GLU A 38 -21.34 5.40 2.55
CA GLU A 38 -20.58 5.32 1.30
C GLU A 38 -19.08 5.20 1.55
N ILE A 39 -18.55 5.97 2.50
CA ILE A 39 -17.16 5.87 2.93
C ILE A 39 -16.90 4.49 3.53
N GLY A 40 -17.78 4.01 4.41
CA GLY A 40 -17.67 2.70 5.05
C GLY A 40 -17.57 1.56 4.04
N THR A 41 -18.47 1.50 3.06
CA THR A 41 -18.46 0.47 2.01
C THR A 41 -17.14 0.47 1.23
N ALA A 42 -16.68 1.65 0.81
CA ALA A 42 -15.43 1.76 0.06
C ALA A 42 -14.20 1.37 0.90
N VAL A 43 -14.16 1.77 2.17
CA VAL A 43 -13.07 1.42 3.09
C VAL A 43 -13.02 -0.09 3.33
N ILE A 44 -14.17 -0.75 3.51
CA ILE A 44 -14.21 -2.22 3.68
C ILE A 44 -13.65 -2.92 2.44
N ILE A 45 -14.07 -2.50 1.26
CA ILE A 45 -13.60 -3.06 -0.02
C ILE A 45 -12.08 -2.88 -0.16
N LEU A 46 -11.56 -1.66 0.05
CA LEU A 46 -10.13 -1.38 -0.06
C LEU A 46 -9.30 -2.07 1.02
N SER A 47 -9.84 -2.24 2.23
CA SER A 47 -9.10 -2.87 3.32
C SER A 47 -8.67 -4.30 2.97
N VAL A 48 -9.49 -5.03 2.22
CA VAL A 48 -9.15 -6.38 1.74
C VAL A 48 -7.95 -6.33 0.79
N SER A 49 -7.99 -5.47 -0.23
CA SER A 49 -6.91 -5.36 -1.21
C SER A 49 -5.62 -4.82 -0.60
N GLU A 50 -5.71 -3.83 0.29
CA GLU A 50 -4.57 -3.26 1.00
C GLU A 50 -3.90 -4.28 1.93
N LEU A 51 -4.68 -5.10 2.64
CA LEU A 51 -4.14 -6.14 3.51
C LEU A 51 -3.35 -7.18 2.71
N ILE A 52 -3.92 -7.66 1.60
CA ILE A 52 -3.26 -8.62 0.71
C ILE A 52 -1.98 -8.01 0.11
N ALA A 53 -2.06 -6.78 -0.40
CA ALA A 53 -0.91 -6.09 -0.96
C ALA A 53 0.19 -5.86 0.09
N LEU A 54 -0.16 -5.48 1.32
CA LEU A 54 0.78 -5.31 2.43
C LEU A 54 1.45 -6.63 2.81
N PHE A 55 0.69 -7.72 2.83
CA PHE A 55 1.23 -9.05 3.13
C PHE A 55 2.28 -9.47 2.11
N TYR A 56 1.94 -9.46 0.82
CA TYR A 56 2.89 -9.80 -0.24
C TYR A 56 4.06 -8.84 -0.34
N THR A 57 3.82 -7.53 -0.13
CA THR A 57 4.92 -6.55 -0.07
C THR A 57 5.92 -6.97 1.00
N THR A 58 5.46 -7.30 2.21
CA THR A 58 6.33 -7.69 3.31
C THR A 58 7.13 -8.95 2.99
N ILE A 59 6.48 -9.95 2.37
CA ILE A 59 7.13 -11.20 1.93
C ILE A 59 8.23 -10.91 0.91
N LEU A 60 7.95 -10.11 -0.12
CA LEU A 60 8.84 -9.94 -1.25
C LEU A 60 9.95 -8.91 -0.96
N THR A 61 9.62 -7.74 -0.41
CA THR A 61 10.60 -6.65 -0.25
C THR A 61 11.55 -6.84 0.92
N SER A 62 11.10 -7.43 2.04
CA SER A 62 11.91 -7.50 3.26
C SER A 62 13.17 -8.37 3.10
N PRO A 63 13.13 -9.52 2.42
CA PRO A 63 14.34 -10.28 2.07
C PRO A 63 15.21 -9.53 1.05
N MET A 64 14.58 -8.92 0.05
CA MET A 64 15.27 -8.23 -1.04
C MET A 64 16.13 -7.04 -0.55
N LEU A 65 15.65 -6.31 0.45
CA LEU A 65 16.41 -5.23 1.09
C LEU A 65 17.68 -5.73 1.81
N LYS A 66 17.77 -7.02 2.16
CA LYS A 66 18.90 -7.60 2.88
C LYS A 66 19.99 -8.16 1.96
N PHE A 67 19.71 -8.37 0.67
CA PHE A 67 20.73 -8.87 -0.26
C PHE A 67 21.86 -7.86 -0.44
N ARG A 68 23.10 -8.31 -0.66
CA ARG A 68 24.23 -7.40 -0.94
C ARG A 68 24.27 -7.01 -2.41
N VAL A 69 24.13 -7.98 -3.30
CA VAL A 69 24.12 -7.83 -4.74
C VAL A 69 22.83 -8.46 -5.26
N ILE A 70 22.22 -7.85 -6.27
CA ILE A 70 21.01 -8.35 -6.93
C ILE A 70 21.32 -8.43 -8.42
N THR A 71 21.18 -9.62 -9.01
CA THR A 71 21.43 -9.79 -10.45
C THR A 71 20.22 -9.35 -11.29
N PRO A 72 20.41 -9.04 -12.59
CA PRO A 72 19.29 -8.75 -13.49
C PRO A 72 18.26 -9.89 -13.53
N GLU A 73 18.69 -11.15 -13.47
CA GLU A 73 17.79 -12.31 -13.51
C GLU A 73 16.91 -12.41 -12.26
N GLU A 74 17.47 -12.08 -11.10
CA GLU A 74 16.74 -11.98 -9.83
C GLU A 74 15.71 -10.85 -9.86
N ASN A 75 16.03 -9.72 -10.51
CA ASN A 75 15.07 -8.63 -10.74
C ASN A 75 13.92 -9.07 -11.66
N GLY A 76 14.23 -9.78 -12.75
CA GLY A 76 13.22 -10.39 -13.63
C GLY A 76 12.30 -11.33 -12.84
N SER A 77 12.89 -12.23 -12.06
CA SER A 77 12.16 -13.22 -11.27
C SER A 77 11.26 -12.58 -10.21
N TYR A 78 11.75 -11.53 -9.52
CA TYR A 78 10.94 -10.74 -8.60
C TYR A 78 9.77 -10.07 -9.33
N PHE A 79 10.05 -9.38 -10.45
CA PHE A 79 9.04 -8.63 -11.19
C PHE A 79 7.92 -9.53 -11.69
N TRP A 80 8.26 -10.57 -12.45
CA TRP A 80 7.29 -11.51 -13.01
C TRP A 80 6.58 -12.32 -11.92
N GLY A 81 7.29 -12.74 -10.88
CA GLY A 81 6.66 -13.43 -9.74
C GLY A 81 5.70 -12.52 -8.97
N SER A 82 6.02 -11.24 -8.79
CA SER A 82 5.13 -10.27 -8.16
C SER A 82 3.88 -9.98 -9.00
N LEU A 83 4.03 -9.94 -10.33
CA LEU A 83 2.92 -9.80 -11.26
C LEU A 83 2.02 -11.03 -11.25
N MET A 84 2.58 -12.24 -11.26
CA MET A 84 1.82 -13.49 -11.17
C MET A 84 1.06 -13.58 -9.84
N LEU A 85 1.70 -13.31 -8.70
CA LEU A 85 1.03 -13.30 -7.39
C LEU A 85 -0.07 -12.24 -7.30
N GLY A 86 0.20 -11.03 -7.79
CA GLY A 86 -0.78 -9.94 -7.80
C GLY A 86 -1.98 -10.25 -8.68
N SER A 87 -1.75 -10.84 -9.86
CA SER A 87 -2.81 -11.21 -10.81
C SER A 87 -3.63 -12.40 -10.30
N ALA A 88 -2.98 -13.41 -9.72
CA ALA A 88 -3.67 -14.53 -9.07
C ALA A 88 -4.55 -14.05 -7.91
N SER A 89 -4.04 -13.12 -7.10
CA SER A 89 -4.79 -12.53 -5.99
C SER A 89 -5.97 -11.69 -6.46
N PHE A 90 -5.79 -10.91 -7.53
CA PHE A 90 -6.89 -10.21 -8.19
C PHE A 90 -7.98 -11.18 -8.65
N MET A 91 -7.62 -12.26 -9.34
CA MET A 91 -8.57 -13.27 -9.81
C MET A 91 -9.29 -13.96 -8.64
N LEU A 92 -8.58 -14.28 -7.55
CA LEU A 92 -9.19 -14.87 -6.37
C LEU A 92 -10.17 -13.91 -5.67
N VAL A 93 -9.80 -12.64 -5.51
CA VAL A 93 -10.66 -11.63 -4.89
C VAL A 93 -11.91 -11.41 -5.73
N CYS A 94 -11.78 -11.28 -7.05
CA CYS A 94 -12.94 -11.18 -7.95
C CYS A 94 -13.77 -12.47 -7.95
N GLY A 95 -13.16 -13.65 -7.97
CA GLY A 95 -13.87 -14.93 -7.93
C GLY A 95 -14.69 -15.11 -6.65
N ILE A 96 -14.11 -14.81 -5.48
CA ILE A 96 -14.83 -14.81 -4.20
C ILE A 96 -15.90 -13.72 -4.19
N GLY A 97 -15.56 -12.53 -4.70
CA GLY A 97 -16.50 -11.41 -4.81
C GLY A 97 -17.75 -11.75 -5.61
N ALA A 98 -17.60 -12.49 -6.72
CA ALA A 98 -18.73 -12.92 -7.54
C ALA A 98 -19.65 -13.93 -6.85
N LEU A 99 -19.14 -14.70 -5.87
CA LEU A 99 -19.91 -15.67 -5.10
C LEU A 99 -20.60 -15.05 -3.88
N VAL A 100 -19.99 -14.01 -3.29
CA VAL A 100 -20.43 -13.42 -2.02
C VAL A 100 -21.29 -12.17 -2.25
N LEU A 101 -20.98 -11.35 -3.26
CA LEU A 101 -21.71 -10.12 -3.53
C LEU A 101 -22.84 -10.37 -4.54
N ASN A 102 -24.07 -10.22 -4.07
CA ASN A 102 -25.27 -10.25 -4.93
C ASN A 102 -25.49 -8.94 -5.70
N ASP A 103 -24.88 -7.84 -5.26
CA ASP A 103 -24.99 -6.54 -5.92
C ASP A 103 -23.86 -6.33 -6.94
N THR A 104 -24.26 -6.17 -8.21
CA THR A 104 -23.34 -5.88 -9.32
C THR A 104 -22.52 -4.61 -9.11
N ALA A 105 -23.08 -3.56 -8.51
CA ALA A 105 -22.35 -2.30 -8.29
C ALA A 105 -21.21 -2.48 -7.29
N ALA A 106 -21.50 -3.15 -6.17
CA ALA A 106 -20.50 -3.49 -5.16
C ALA A 106 -19.43 -4.47 -5.70
N TYR A 107 -19.81 -5.40 -6.58
CA TYR A 107 -18.84 -6.26 -7.28
C TYR A 107 -17.86 -5.47 -8.15
N PHE A 108 -18.34 -4.51 -8.94
CA PHE A 108 -17.47 -3.66 -9.76
C PHE A 108 -16.53 -2.80 -8.90
N MET A 109 -17.03 -2.25 -7.79
CA MET A 109 -16.20 -1.53 -6.82
C MET A 109 -15.09 -2.43 -6.27
N LEU A 110 -15.41 -3.67 -5.91
CA LEU A 110 -14.45 -4.66 -5.44
C LEU A 110 -13.42 -5.03 -6.51
N ALA A 111 -13.84 -5.26 -7.75
CA ALA A 111 -12.92 -5.56 -8.85
C ALA A 111 -11.93 -4.42 -9.09
N VAL A 112 -12.42 -3.16 -9.15
CA VAL A 112 -11.55 -1.99 -9.33
C VAL A 112 -10.62 -1.79 -8.13
N GLY A 113 -11.11 -1.99 -6.91
CA GLY A 113 -10.29 -1.96 -5.70
C GLY A 113 -9.21 -3.05 -5.68
N ALA A 114 -9.54 -4.26 -6.15
CA ALA A 114 -8.61 -5.39 -6.23
C ALA A 114 -7.51 -5.19 -7.28
N LEU A 115 -7.77 -4.40 -8.33
CA LEU A 115 -6.76 -4.06 -9.34
C LEU A 115 -5.55 -3.33 -8.73
N SER A 116 -5.74 -2.65 -7.59
CA SER A 116 -4.64 -2.01 -6.85
C SER A 116 -3.57 -3.00 -6.38
N ILE A 117 -3.90 -4.30 -6.19
CA ILE A 117 -2.98 -5.33 -5.70
C ILE A 117 -1.82 -5.54 -6.69
N PRO A 118 -2.04 -5.99 -7.95
CA PRO A 118 -0.95 -6.18 -8.91
C PRO A 118 -0.18 -4.88 -9.18
N ILE A 119 -0.88 -3.74 -9.32
CA ILE A 119 -0.26 -2.43 -9.55
C ILE A 119 0.69 -2.07 -8.39
N SER A 120 0.29 -2.36 -7.16
CA SER A 120 1.10 -2.09 -5.97
C SER A 120 2.35 -2.94 -5.94
N LEU A 121 2.22 -4.25 -6.17
CA LEU A 121 3.34 -5.19 -6.11
C LEU A 121 4.41 -4.91 -7.17
N LEU A 122 4.00 -4.57 -8.39
CA LEU A 122 4.91 -4.17 -9.47
C LEU A 122 5.81 -2.99 -9.06
N GLY A 123 5.21 -1.97 -8.46
CA GLY A 123 5.95 -0.78 -8.02
C GLY A 123 7.01 -1.12 -6.97
N LYS A 124 6.78 -2.12 -6.10
CA LYS A 124 7.63 -2.42 -4.95
C LYS A 124 9.07 -2.78 -5.30
N LEU A 125 9.31 -3.42 -6.45
CA LEU A 125 10.67 -3.72 -6.90
C LEU A 125 11.50 -2.44 -7.03
N TYR A 126 10.94 -1.44 -7.72
CA TYR A 126 11.56 -0.14 -7.93
C TYR A 126 11.75 0.60 -6.60
N ILE A 127 10.76 0.54 -5.70
CA ILE A 127 10.89 1.13 -4.35
C ILE A 127 12.07 0.51 -3.62
N CYS A 128 12.21 -0.81 -3.66
CA CYS A 128 13.28 -1.54 -3.00
C CYS A 128 14.66 -1.09 -3.52
N HIS A 129 14.84 -0.99 -4.84
CA HIS A 129 16.09 -0.49 -5.43
C HIS A 129 16.40 0.95 -5.02
N MET A 130 15.43 1.86 -5.13
CA MET A 130 15.61 3.26 -4.74
C MET A 130 15.92 3.43 -3.24
N GLN A 131 15.34 2.58 -2.38
CA GLN A 131 15.67 2.56 -0.95
C GLN A 131 17.12 2.12 -0.71
N ARG A 132 17.59 1.11 -1.45
CA ARG A 132 18.98 0.61 -1.36
C ARG A 132 19.98 1.65 -1.83
N ASP A 133 19.66 2.38 -2.89
CA ASP A 133 20.50 3.45 -3.43
C ASP A 133 20.42 4.74 -2.59
N GLY A 134 19.48 4.80 -1.64
CA GLY A 134 19.26 5.96 -0.79
C GLY A 134 18.65 7.15 -1.54
N ALA A 135 17.91 6.90 -2.63
CA ALA A 135 17.22 7.88 -3.45
C ALA A 135 15.92 8.41 -2.78
N TYR A 136 15.99 8.75 -1.49
CA TYR A 136 14.83 9.15 -0.68
C TYR A 136 14.14 10.42 -1.17
N LYS A 137 14.86 11.34 -1.82
CA LYS A 137 14.26 12.52 -2.46
C LYS A 137 13.25 12.13 -3.54
N GLN A 138 13.62 11.18 -4.40
CA GLN A 138 12.76 10.74 -5.48
C GLN A 138 11.58 9.91 -4.94
N LEU A 139 11.81 9.10 -3.90
CA LEU A 139 10.74 8.39 -3.18
C LEU A 139 9.72 9.37 -2.58
N ALA A 140 10.20 10.43 -1.92
CA ALA A 140 9.36 11.47 -1.33
C ALA A 140 8.52 12.20 -2.39
N VAL A 141 9.15 12.67 -3.47
CA VAL A 141 8.46 13.36 -4.57
C VAL A 141 7.40 12.44 -5.20
N ARG A 142 7.73 11.18 -5.46
CA ARG A 142 6.78 10.19 -5.99
C ARG A 142 5.57 10.02 -5.06
N SER A 143 5.79 9.82 -3.76
CA SER A 143 4.71 9.61 -2.79
C SER A 143 3.83 10.85 -2.63
N LEU A 144 4.41 12.06 -2.62
CA LEU A 144 3.62 13.29 -2.54
C LEU A 144 2.82 13.52 -3.82
N LEU A 145 3.44 13.36 -4.99
CA LEU A 145 2.77 13.53 -6.28
C LEU A 145 1.62 12.53 -6.45
N SER A 146 1.84 11.26 -6.11
CA SER A 146 0.78 10.25 -6.18
C SER A 146 -0.37 10.56 -5.22
N LYS A 147 -0.08 11.05 -4.00
CA LYS A 147 -1.11 11.44 -3.04
C LYS A 147 -1.91 12.64 -3.51
N VAL A 148 -1.27 13.66 -4.08
CA VAL A 148 -1.97 14.84 -4.65
C VAL A 148 -2.86 14.44 -5.80
N MET A 149 -2.37 13.61 -6.73
CA MET A 149 -3.16 13.16 -7.89
C MET A 149 -4.34 12.28 -7.47
N GLY A 150 -4.13 11.34 -6.54
CA GLY A 150 -5.21 10.51 -6.01
C GLY A 150 -6.22 11.31 -5.20
N MET A 151 -5.76 12.26 -4.38
CA MET A 151 -6.66 13.17 -3.67
C MET A 151 -7.51 14.00 -4.64
N SER A 152 -6.90 14.53 -5.70
CA SER A 152 -7.60 15.32 -6.71
C SER A 152 -8.66 14.49 -7.43
N SER A 153 -8.34 13.25 -7.83
CA SER A 153 -9.32 12.37 -8.48
C SER A 153 -10.46 11.98 -7.54
N GLY A 154 -10.18 11.69 -6.27
CA GLY A 154 -11.20 11.39 -5.27
C GLY A 154 -12.15 12.57 -5.02
N ILE A 155 -11.60 13.78 -4.88
CA ILE A 155 -12.41 14.99 -4.68
C ILE A 155 -13.30 15.26 -5.91
N LEU A 156 -12.77 15.11 -7.12
CA LEU A 156 -13.57 15.27 -8.34
C LEU A 156 -14.74 14.29 -8.36
N LEU A 157 -14.49 13.00 -8.11
CA LEU A 157 -15.54 11.97 -8.06
C LEU A 157 -16.56 12.23 -6.95
N ALA A 158 -16.12 12.75 -5.81
CA ALA A 158 -17.00 13.12 -4.70
C ALA A 158 -17.94 14.28 -5.08
N ILE A 159 -17.41 15.32 -5.76
CA ILE A 159 -18.19 16.47 -6.22
C ILE A 159 -19.24 16.05 -7.25
N TYR A 160 -18.91 15.11 -8.14
CA TYR A 160 -19.86 14.56 -9.12
C TYR A 160 -20.87 13.55 -8.52
N GLY A 161 -20.82 13.27 -7.22
CA GLY A 161 -21.80 12.42 -6.54
C GLY A 161 -21.63 10.92 -6.79
N PHE A 162 -20.43 10.45 -7.15
CA PHE A 162 -20.18 9.01 -7.35
C PHE A 162 -20.07 8.20 -6.05
N GLY A 163 -20.32 8.81 -4.88
CA GLY A 163 -20.33 8.14 -3.58
C GLY A 163 -19.03 7.39 -3.29
N GLY A 164 -19.12 6.11 -2.89
CA GLY A 164 -17.97 5.26 -2.52
C GLY A 164 -16.88 5.13 -3.60
N TRP A 165 -17.22 5.34 -4.88
CA TRP A 165 -16.23 5.37 -5.97
C TRP A 165 -15.18 6.46 -5.80
N ALA A 166 -15.49 7.56 -5.11
CA ALA A 166 -14.52 8.62 -4.83
C ALA A 166 -13.32 8.10 -4.03
N VAL A 167 -13.58 7.26 -3.02
CA VAL A 167 -12.54 6.70 -2.15
C VAL A 167 -11.75 5.62 -2.89
N ILE A 168 -12.43 4.75 -3.65
CA ILE A 168 -11.80 3.69 -4.45
C ILE A 168 -10.95 4.31 -5.56
N GLY A 169 -11.50 5.27 -6.31
CA GLY A 169 -10.82 5.99 -7.37
C GLY A 169 -9.60 6.75 -6.86
N GLN A 170 -9.69 7.39 -5.69
CA GLN A 170 -8.53 8.00 -5.03
C GLN A 170 -7.42 6.99 -4.79
N ALA A 171 -7.73 5.83 -4.19
CA ALA A 171 -6.74 4.82 -3.86
C ALA A 171 -6.09 4.20 -5.11
N VAL A 172 -6.89 3.87 -6.12
CA VAL A 172 -6.42 3.27 -7.38
C VAL A 172 -5.57 4.26 -8.17
N VAL A 173 -6.00 5.51 -8.33
CA VAL A 173 -5.22 6.55 -9.02
C VAL A 173 -3.91 6.82 -8.28
N MET A 174 -3.94 6.92 -6.95
CA MET A 174 -2.72 7.07 -6.16
C MET A 174 -1.73 5.93 -6.43
N GLN A 175 -2.21 4.68 -6.45
CA GLN A 175 -1.35 3.52 -6.68
C GLN A 175 -0.81 3.47 -8.11
N LEU A 176 -1.65 3.78 -9.10
CA LEU A 176 -1.26 3.89 -10.51
C LEU A 176 -0.20 4.96 -10.72
N VAL A 177 -0.45 6.19 -10.27
CA VAL A 177 0.49 7.31 -10.40
C VAL A 177 1.80 6.98 -9.69
N SER A 178 1.75 6.41 -8.49
CA SER A 178 2.95 5.99 -7.76
C SER A 178 3.79 4.98 -8.57
N THR A 179 3.15 3.96 -9.14
CA THR A 179 3.84 2.93 -9.92
C THR A 179 4.34 3.47 -11.26
N VAL A 180 3.56 4.30 -11.95
CA VAL A 180 3.97 4.92 -13.22
C VAL A 180 5.15 5.86 -13.03
N VAL A 181 5.05 6.78 -12.07
CA VAL A 181 6.12 7.76 -11.78
C VAL A 181 7.42 7.06 -11.43
N ILE A 182 7.38 5.97 -10.66
CA ILE A 182 8.61 5.27 -10.27
C ILE A 182 9.24 4.50 -11.43
N MET A 183 8.43 3.87 -12.29
CA MET A 183 8.92 3.16 -13.47
C MET A 183 9.60 4.11 -14.46
N PHE A 184 9.08 5.33 -14.62
CA PHE A 184 9.72 6.35 -15.45
C PHE A 184 10.95 6.99 -14.78
N SER A 185 10.92 7.16 -13.46
CA SER A 185 12.01 7.83 -12.72
C SER A 185 13.26 6.95 -12.55
N TYR A 186 13.09 5.63 -12.49
CA TYR A 186 14.17 4.69 -12.20
C TYR A 186 14.27 3.62 -13.30
N LYS A 187 15.32 3.72 -14.12
CA LYS A 187 15.61 2.77 -15.20
C LYS A 187 16.16 1.46 -14.63
N LEU A 188 15.27 0.52 -14.32
CA LEU A 188 15.64 -0.84 -13.94
C LEU A 188 15.61 -1.76 -15.15
N ARG A 189 16.65 -2.59 -15.32
CA ARG A 189 16.63 -3.68 -16.29
C ARG A 189 15.86 -4.87 -15.71
N VAL A 190 14.75 -5.20 -16.34
CA VAL A 190 13.91 -6.35 -15.99
C VAL A 190 13.91 -7.32 -17.18
N PRO A 191 14.83 -8.30 -17.22
CA PRO A 191 14.82 -9.33 -18.26
C PRO A 191 13.56 -10.19 -18.16
N PHE A 192 13.12 -10.74 -19.30
CA PHE A 192 12.04 -11.72 -19.36
C PHE A 192 12.57 -13.10 -18.96
N CYS A 193 12.85 -13.28 -17.67
CA CYS A 193 13.26 -14.53 -17.09
C CYS A 193 12.61 -14.71 -15.73
N PHE A 194 12.24 -15.95 -15.41
CA PHE A 194 11.64 -16.31 -14.14
C PHE A 194 12.29 -17.58 -13.58
N ASP A 195 13.06 -17.42 -12.51
CA ASP A 195 13.58 -18.51 -11.69
C ASP A 195 12.66 -18.73 -10.49
N GLY A 196 11.81 -19.76 -10.60
CA GLY A 196 10.89 -20.16 -9.52
C GLY A 196 11.62 -20.67 -8.27
N HIS A 197 12.81 -21.25 -8.41
CA HIS A 197 13.60 -21.73 -7.26
C HIS A 197 14.10 -20.55 -6.44
N PHE A 198 14.68 -19.53 -7.08
CA PHE A 198 15.04 -18.28 -6.43
C PHE A 198 13.82 -17.62 -5.77
N PHE A 199 12.74 -17.44 -6.54
CA PHE A 199 11.55 -16.76 -6.07
C PHE A 199 10.96 -17.41 -4.80
N TYR A 200 10.82 -18.74 -4.80
CA TYR A 200 10.27 -19.44 -3.65
C TYR A 200 11.25 -19.47 -2.46
N THR A 201 12.50 -19.91 -2.68
CA THR A 201 13.44 -20.16 -1.59
C THR A 201 14.00 -18.89 -0.97
N LYS A 202 14.30 -17.88 -1.78
CA LYS A 202 14.96 -16.65 -1.32
C LYS A 202 13.95 -15.59 -0.89
N LEU A 203 12.82 -15.46 -1.59
CA LEU A 203 11.81 -14.46 -1.26
C LEU A 203 10.70 -15.05 -0.38
N ILE A 204 9.92 -16.01 -0.86
CA ILE A 204 8.74 -16.50 -0.13
C ILE A 204 9.12 -17.14 1.21
N LYS A 205 10.01 -18.15 1.20
CA LYS A 205 10.39 -18.89 2.41
C LYS A 205 11.04 -18.01 3.47
N THR A 206 11.81 -17.01 3.05
CA THR A 206 12.48 -16.05 3.95
C THR A 206 11.52 -14.96 4.43
N GLY A 207 10.63 -14.49 3.56
CA GLY A 207 9.72 -13.38 3.79
C GLY A 207 8.46 -13.77 4.56
N TRP A 208 7.95 -14.99 4.39
CA TRP A 208 6.73 -15.46 5.05
C TRP A 208 6.77 -15.34 6.58
N PRO A 209 7.83 -15.78 7.29
CA PRO A 209 7.93 -15.59 8.74
C PRO A 209 7.96 -14.11 9.15
N ILE A 210 8.54 -13.24 8.31
CA ILE A 210 8.59 -11.80 8.56
C ILE A 210 7.18 -11.20 8.41
N ALA A 211 6.46 -11.60 7.38
CA ALA A 211 5.09 -11.17 7.15
C ALA A 211 4.14 -11.65 8.24
N LEU A 212 4.26 -12.90 8.69
CA LEU A 212 3.51 -13.40 9.85
C LEU A 212 3.80 -12.62 11.13
N LYS A 213 5.08 -12.31 11.41
CA LYS A 213 5.44 -11.48 12.56
C LYS A 213 4.86 -10.07 12.44
N ALA A 214 4.92 -9.46 11.26
CA ALA A 214 4.37 -8.13 11.01
C ALA A 214 2.83 -8.11 11.16
N LEU A 215 2.14 -9.14 10.66
CA LEU A 215 0.69 -9.30 10.85
C LEU A 215 0.35 -9.53 12.32
N ASN A 216 1.06 -10.42 13.02
CA ASN A 216 0.81 -10.68 14.43
C ASN A 216 1.04 -9.41 15.26
N TRP A 217 2.13 -8.67 15.02
CA TRP A 217 2.38 -7.39 15.66
C TRP A 217 1.26 -6.37 15.40
N THR A 218 0.77 -6.31 14.16
CA THR A 218 -0.34 -5.42 13.79
C THR A 218 -1.64 -5.83 14.47
N ALA A 219 -1.94 -7.13 14.50
CA ALA A 219 -3.11 -7.71 15.14
C ALA A 219 -3.08 -7.51 16.66
N MET A 220 -1.94 -7.71 17.32
CA MET A 220 -1.78 -7.43 18.75
C MET A 220 -2.01 -5.95 19.05
N ASN A 221 -1.43 -5.05 18.25
CA ASN A 221 -1.58 -3.62 18.47
C ASN A 221 -3.01 -3.13 18.29
N LYS A 222 -3.67 -3.51 17.19
CA LYS A 222 -5.07 -3.14 16.94
C LYS A 222 -6.06 -3.88 17.83
N GLY A 223 -5.76 -5.12 18.19
CA GLY A 223 -6.59 -5.96 19.06
C GLY A 223 -6.63 -5.44 20.50
N VAL A 224 -5.49 -5.00 21.04
CA VAL A 224 -5.44 -4.35 22.35
C VAL A 224 -6.27 -3.06 22.36
N GLU A 225 -6.19 -2.25 21.30
CA GLU A 225 -7.01 -1.05 21.16
C GLU A 225 -8.52 -1.37 21.09
N MET A 226 -8.91 -2.44 20.39
CA MET A 226 -10.31 -2.89 20.33
C MET A 226 -10.82 -3.43 21.67
N ILE A 227 -10.03 -4.22 22.39
CA ILE A 227 -10.42 -4.75 23.72
C ILE A 227 -10.54 -3.60 24.72
N LEU A 228 -9.60 -2.66 24.72
CA LEU A 228 -9.69 -1.45 25.56
C LEU A 228 -10.92 -0.59 25.21
N ALA A 229 -11.27 -0.50 23.92
CA ALA A 229 -12.49 0.19 23.50
C ALA A 229 -13.75 -0.49 24.05
N ALA A 230 -13.80 -1.81 23.98
CA ALA A 230 -14.94 -2.61 24.41
C ALA A 230 -15.12 -2.65 25.94
N VAL A 231 -14.01 -2.71 26.69
CA VAL A 231 -14.04 -2.89 28.16
C VAL A 231 -14.03 -1.55 28.90
N SER A 232 -13.30 -0.55 28.41
CA SER A 232 -13.02 0.69 29.15
C SER A 232 -13.59 1.94 28.49
N GLY A 233 -14.27 1.79 27.36
CA GLY A 233 -14.83 2.89 26.59
C GLY A 233 -13.80 3.67 25.77
N SER A 234 -14.30 4.54 24.88
CA SER A 234 -13.48 5.28 23.90
C SER A 234 -12.43 6.21 24.54
N ALA A 235 -12.67 6.69 25.76
CA ALA A 235 -11.73 7.56 26.49
C ALA A 235 -10.42 6.84 26.86
N ALA A 236 -10.49 5.57 27.30
CA ALA A 236 -9.31 4.78 27.68
C ALA A 236 -8.41 4.47 26.47
N VAL A 237 -9.02 4.24 25.31
CA VAL A 237 -8.30 4.07 24.03
C VAL A 237 -7.58 5.35 23.63
N GLY A 238 -8.21 6.50 23.86
CA GLY A 238 -7.59 7.81 23.65
C GLY A 238 -6.30 7.98 24.43
N TYR A 239 -6.34 7.72 25.75
CA TYR A 239 -5.15 7.79 26.61
C TYR A 239 -4.08 6.77 26.21
N PHE A 240 -4.47 5.53 25.89
CA PHE A 240 -3.55 4.48 25.45
C PHE A 240 -2.84 4.84 24.13
N ASN A 241 -3.56 5.38 23.15
CA ASN A 241 -2.97 5.81 21.88
C ASN A 241 -2.03 7.01 22.04
N VAL A 242 -2.30 7.92 22.99
CA VAL A 242 -1.38 9.00 23.34
C VAL A 242 -0.11 8.44 23.98
N ALA A 243 -0.24 7.52 24.95
CA ALA A 243 0.91 6.91 25.61
C ALA A 243 1.80 6.13 24.63
N LYS A 244 1.19 5.36 23.72
CA LYS A 244 1.88 4.55 22.70
C LYS A 244 2.56 5.39 21.60
N ARG A 245 2.22 6.67 21.47
CA ARG A 245 2.92 7.60 20.57
C ARG A 245 4.20 8.19 21.17
N VAL A 246 4.37 8.13 22.49
CA VAL A 246 5.48 8.74 23.22
C VAL A 246 6.64 7.77 23.44
N VAL A 247 6.41 6.46 23.32
CA VAL A 247 7.40 5.37 23.44
C VAL A 247 7.64 4.73 22.09
#